data_AF-A0A8H6L1R7-F1
#
_entry.id   AF-A0A8H6L1R7-F1
#
_cell.length_a   1.000
_cell.length_b   1.000
_cell.length_c   1.000
_cell.angle_alpha   90.00
_cell.angle_beta   90.00
_cell.angle_gamma   90.00
#
_symmetry.space_group_name_H-M   'P 1'
#
loop_
_entity.id
_entity.type
_entity.pdbx_description
1 polymer ?
#
loop_
_entity_poly.entity_id
_entity_poly.type
_entity_poly.pdbx_seq_one_letter_code
_entity_poly.pdbx_strand_id
1 'polypeptide(L)'
;MPFPPPPVESIDWDNIGFKVRDVNGHIESYYSVNTGKWSEPQFIADPYLRIHGMAPALNYGEQAFEGIKTFRTPDDQIAIFRTMANAKRMAHSAGFVAIPPVPETHFVKCCHLAVGLNAEHVPPHRTGASMYIRPLVYGSSAHLGLTPPGRVYLCCLCGTGWRLPWRSSRRRLDS
;
A
#
# COMPACT_ATOMS: atom_id res chain seq x y z
N MET A 1 15.78 -8.38 -18.40
CA MET A 1 15.45 -6.95 -18.63
C MET A 1 16.05 -6.13 -17.49
N PRO A 2 16.47 -4.87 -17.73
CA PRO A 2 16.95 -4.00 -16.66
C PRO A 2 15.82 -3.67 -15.69
N PHE A 3 16.14 -3.56 -14.39
CA PHE A 3 15.22 -3.09 -13.36
C PHE A 3 15.62 -1.65 -12.95
N PRO A 4 14.66 -0.74 -12.76
CA PRO A 4 13.23 -0.93 -13.00
C PRO A 4 12.88 -0.97 -14.50
N PRO A 5 11.77 -1.63 -14.89
CA PRO A 5 11.24 -1.51 -16.25
C PRO A 5 10.88 -0.05 -16.57
N PRO A 6 10.80 0.35 -17.85
CA PRO A 6 10.33 1.68 -18.20
C PRO A 6 8.86 1.89 -17.75
N PRO A 7 8.44 3.15 -17.51
CA PRO A 7 7.04 3.45 -17.21
C PRO A 7 6.11 3.00 -18.35
N VAL A 8 4.90 2.56 -18.02
CA VAL A 8 3.90 2.18 -19.03
C VAL A 8 3.56 3.35 -19.96
N GLU A 9 3.56 3.08 -21.27
CA GLU A 9 3.29 4.10 -22.29
C GLU A 9 1.78 4.37 -22.49
N SER A 10 0.92 3.43 -22.05
CA SER A 10 -0.54 3.56 -22.16
C SER A 10 -1.14 4.61 -21.23
N ILE A 11 -0.36 5.13 -20.28
CA ILE A 11 -0.80 6.16 -19.33
C ILE A 11 -0.29 7.53 -19.79
N ASP A 12 -1.21 8.47 -20.00
CA ASP A 12 -0.88 9.89 -20.09
C ASP A 12 -0.48 10.40 -18.70
N TRP A 13 0.82 10.36 -18.42
CA TRP A 13 1.39 10.80 -17.15
C TRP A 13 1.30 12.31 -16.93
N ASP A 14 1.18 13.09 -18.00
CA ASP A 14 1.08 14.55 -17.91
C ASP A 14 -0.34 14.96 -17.47
N ASN A 15 -1.37 14.21 -17.87
CA ASN A 15 -2.79 14.42 -17.51
C ASN A 15 -3.39 13.32 -16.61
N ILE A 16 -2.64 12.84 -15.61
CA ILE A 16 -3.04 11.64 -14.86
C ILE A 16 -4.34 11.78 -14.04
N GLY A 17 -4.68 12.98 -13.54
CA GLY A 17 -5.87 13.22 -12.71
C GLY A 17 -5.96 12.30 -11.47
N PHE A 18 -7.11 12.28 -10.80
CA PHE A 18 -7.37 11.43 -9.61
C PHE A 18 -8.04 10.09 -9.91
N LYS A 19 -8.00 9.63 -11.17
CA LYS A 19 -8.67 8.39 -11.57
C LYS A 19 -7.93 7.18 -10.99
N VAL A 20 -8.67 6.28 -10.36
CA VAL A 20 -8.18 4.95 -9.98
C VAL A 20 -7.84 4.21 -11.27
N ARG A 21 -6.65 3.61 -11.30
CA ARG A 21 -6.18 2.77 -12.39
C ARG A 21 -5.72 1.46 -11.78
N ASP A 22 -6.13 0.38 -12.43
CA ASP A 22 -5.67 -0.94 -12.04
C ASP A 22 -4.17 -1.07 -12.36
N VAL A 23 -3.48 -1.69 -11.42
CA VAL A 23 -2.09 -2.11 -11.57
C VAL A 23 -2.07 -3.63 -11.73
N ASN A 24 -0.89 -4.26 -11.72
CA ASN A 24 -0.79 -5.71 -11.92
C ASN A 24 -1.44 -6.52 -10.80
N GLY A 25 -1.50 -5.97 -9.59
CA GLY A 25 -2.08 -6.60 -8.42
C GLY A 25 -1.52 -6.05 -7.10
N HIS A 26 -1.70 -6.79 -6.02
CA HIS A 26 -1.24 -6.41 -4.68
C HIS A 26 -0.54 -7.55 -3.96
N ILE A 27 0.10 -7.20 -2.84
CA ILE A 27 0.69 -8.18 -1.92
C ILE A 27 -0.27 -8.43 -0.77
N GLU A 28 -0.46 -9.70 -0.42
CA GLU A 28 -1.17 -10.14 0.78
C GLU A 28 -0.26 -10.94 1.71
N SER A 29 -0.46 -10.79 3.01
CA SER A 29 0.05 -11.68 4.05
C SER A 29 -1.00 -11.78 5.15
N TYR A 30 -1.15 -12.93 5.78
CA TYR A 30 -2.12 -13.10 6.86
C TYR A 30 -1.46 -13.55 8.16
N TYR A 31 -1.99 -13.08 9.27
CA TYR A 31 -1.67 -13.59 10.60
C TYR A 31 -2.56 -14.79 10.91
N SER A 32 -1.93 -15.89 11.35
CA SER A 32 -2.62 -17.08 11.82
C SER A 32 -2.61 -17.12 13.33
N VAL A 33 -3.79 -17.05 13.95
CA VAL A 33 -3.95 -17.12 15.41
C VAL A 33 -3.43 -18.45 15.97
N ASN A 34 -3.60 -19.54 15.22
CA ASN A 34 -3.16 -20.88 15.64
C ASN A 34 -1.64 -21.00 15.75
N THR A 35 -0.90 -20.28 14.90
CA THR A 35 0.57 -20.33 14.84
C THR A 35 1.23 -19.13 15.48
N GLY A 36 0.47 -18.06 15.74
CA GLY A 36 0.97 -16.78 16.24
C GLY A 36 1.88 -16.04 15.26
N LYS A 37 1.82 -16.37 13.96
CA LYS A 37 2.78 -15.89 12.94
C LYS A 37 2.10 -15.32 11.71
N TRP A 38 2.78 -14.33 11.11
CA TRP A 38 2.48 -13.83 9.78
C TRP A 38 2.95 -14.82 8.71
N SER A 39 2.14 -15.01 7.67
CA SER A 39 2.50 -15.81 6.51
C SER A 39 3.54 -15.09 5.65
N GLU A 40 4.23 -15.83 4.79
CA GLU A 40 5.01 -15.19 3.73
C GLU A 40 4.11 -14.32 2.83
N PRO A 41 4.63 -13.19 2.30
CA PRO A 41 3.88 -12.35 1.39
C PRO A 41 3.62 -13.07 0.06
N GLN A 42 2.42 -12.94 -0.46
CA GLN A 42 2.00 -13.51 -1.74
C GLN A 42 1.48 -12.41 -2.66
N PHE A 43 1.77 -12.53 -3.95
CA PHE A 43 1.21 -11.64 -4.96
C PHE A 43 -0.12 -12.16 -5.45
N ILE A 44 -1.11 -11.26 -5.49
CA ILE A 44 -2.47 -11.53 -5.93
C ILE A 44 -2.75 -10.65 -7.14
N ALA A 45 -2.96 -11.28 -8.29
CA ALA A 45 -3.29 -10.62 -9.55
C ALA A 45 -4.82 -10.38 -9.67
N ASP A 46 -5.39 -9.75 -8.66
CA ASP A 46 -6.82 -9.42 -8.57
C ASP A 46 -6.94 -8.04 -7.89
N PRO A 47 -7.70 -7.07 -8.44
CA PRO A 47 -7.89 -5.78 -7.78
C PRO A 47 -8.74 -5.85 -6.50
N TYR A 48 -9.42 -6.97 -6.24
CA TYR A 48 -10.35 -7.12 -5.13
C TYR A 48 -9.71 -7.77 -3.90
N LEU A 49 -10.06 -7.23 -2.72
CA LEU A 49 -9.78 -7.87 -1.44
C LEU A 49 -10.95 -8.77 -1.05
N ARG A 50 -10.67 -10.04 -0.79
CA ARG A 50 -11.68 -10.99 -0.32
C ARG A 50 -11.88 -10.80 1.19
N ILE A 51 -13.08 -10.36 1.56
CA ILE A 51 -13.47 -10.14 2.95
C ILE A 51 -14.84 -10.77 3.21
N HIS A 52 -15.00 -11.41 4.36
CA HIS A 52 -16.29 -11.97 4.74
C HIS A 52 -17.24 -10.85 5.18
N GLY A 53 -18.54 -10.91 4.83
CA GLY A 53 -19.50 -9.85 5.20
C GLY A 53 -19.65 -9.62 6.71
N MET A 54 -19.42 -10.66 7.51
CA MET A 54 -19.38 -10.63 8.98
C MET A 54 -17.97 -10.39 9.55
N ALA A 55 -17.06 -9.80 8.77
CA ALA A 55 -15.71 -9.51 9.24
C ALA A 55 -15.70 -8.33 10.24
N PRO A 56 -14.92 -8.39 11.32
CA PRO A 56 -14.79 -7.29 12.27
C PRO A 56 -14.34 -5.96 11.65
N ALA A 57 -13.54 -6.00 10.58
CA ALA A 57 -13.15 -4.78 9.87
C ALA A 57 -14.35 -4.03 9.27
N LEU A 58 -15.38 -4.77 8.81
CA LEU A 58 -16.60 -4.19 8.24
C LEU A 58 -17.62 -3.79 9.32
N ASN A 59 -17.69 -4.54 10.42
CA ASN A 59 -18.78 -4.42 11.40
C ASN A 59 -18.37 -3.65 12.68
N TYR A 60 -17.09 -3.67 13.04
CA TYR A 60 -16.57 -3.13 14.30
C TYR A 60 -15.36 -2.19 14.09
N GLY A 61 -14.97 -1.93 12.83
CA GLY A 61 -13.86 -1.03 12.51
C GLY A 61 -12.48 -1.57 12.88
N GLU A 62 -12.33 -2.89 13.01
CA GLU A 62 -11.05 -3.55 13.32
C GLU A 62 -10.11 -3.52 12.10
N GLN A 63 -9.56 -2.34 11.80
CA GLN A 63 -8.66 -2.10 10.66
C GLN A 63 -7.80 -0.84 10.85
N ALA A 64 -6.63 -0.82 10.22
CA ALA A 64 -5.75 0.34 10.15
C ALA A 64 -5.09 0.43 8.77
N PHE A 65 -4.72 1.63 8.33
CA PHE A 65 -4.10 1.83 7.02
C PHE A 65 -2.92 2.81 7.07
N GLU A 66 -2.09 2.76 6.04
CA GLU A 66 -0.98 3.68 5.82
C GLU A 66 -1.00 4.34 4.44
N GLY A 67 -0.27 5.45 4.30
CA GLY A 67 -0.14 6.17 3.04
C GLY A 67 1.32 6.38 2.68
N ILE A 68 1.81 5.67 1.66
CA ILE A 68 3.21 5.73 1.25
C ILE A 68 3.30 6.19 -0.20
N LYS A 69 4.29 7.02 -0.50
CA LYS A 69 4.58 7.47 -1.87
C LYS A 69 5.85 6.83 -2.39
N THR A 70 5.79 6.51 -3.67
CA THR A 70 6.88 5.94 -4.46
C THR A 70 7.10 6.82 -5.69
N PHE A 71 8.36 7.09 -6.01
CA PHE A 71 8.76 7.95 -7.13
C PHE A 71 9.99 7.41 -7.84
N ARG A 72 10.10 7.73 -9.13
CA ARG A 72 11.36 7.57 -9.88
C ARG A 72 12.28 8.75 -9.64
N THR A 73 13.56 8.46 -9.43
CA THR A 73 14.63 9.45 -9.34
C THR A 73 15.06 9.92 -10.73
N PRO A 74 15.86 11.00 -10.86
CA PRO A 74 16.46 11.39 -12.14
C PRO A 74 17.29 10.29 -12.80
N ASP A 75 17.92 9.42 -12.00
CA ASP A 75 18.73 8.28 -12.45
C ASP A 75 17.90 7.01 -12.74
N ASP A 76 16.59 7.17 -12.92
CA ASP A 76 15.59 6.10 -13.15
C ASP A 76 15.57 4.99 -12.09
N GLN A 77 15.99 5.29 -10.86
CA GLN A 77 15.82 4.38 -9.72
C GLN A 77 14.45 4.59 -9.06
N ILE A 78 13.88 3.54 -8.48
CA ILE A 78 12.63 3.67 -7.70
C ILE A 78 12.96 3.85 -6.22
N ALA A 79 12.43 4.91 -5.62
CA ALA A 79 12.56 5.18 -4.19
C ALA A 79 11.19 5.19 -3.48
N ILE A 80 11.16 4.59 -2.29
CA ILE A 80 9.97 4.55 -1.41
C ILE A 80 10.25 5.41 -0.18
N PHE A 81 9.39 6.39 0.10
CA PHE A 81 9.69 7.39 1.11
C PHE A 81 9.39 6.90 2.54
N ARG A 82 10.45 6.83 3.37
CA ARG A 82 10.38 6.61 4.83
C ARG A 82 9.52 5.41 5.25
N THR A 83 9.55 4.32 4.49
CA THR A 83 8.73 3.12 4.73
C THR A 83 8.83 2.60 6.17
N MET A 84 10.01 2.65 6.77
CA MET A 84 10.21 2.23 8.17
C MET A 84 9.42 3.07 9.18
N ALA A 85 9.29 4.38 8.96
CA ALA A 85 8.49 5.23 9.84
C ALA A 85 6.99 4.92 9.71
N ASN A 86 6.54 4.56 8.51
CA ASN A 86 5.17 4.11 8.28
C ASN A 86 4.94 2.72 8.91
N ALA A 87 5.93 1.83 8.88
CA ALA A 87 5.87 0.53 9.54
C ALA A 87 5.66 0.67 11.06
N LYS A 88 6.42 1.56 11.70
CA LYS A 88 6.26 1.88 13.13
C LYS A 88 4.87 2.41 13.46
N ARG A 89 4.35 3.31 12.62
CA ARG A 89 3.01 3.86 12.80
C ARG A 89 1.92 2.82 12.57
N MET A 90 2.09 1.92 11.58
CA MET A 90 1.19 0.78 11.37
C MET A 90 1.15 -0.14 12.60
N ALA A 91 2.30 -0.51 13.16
CA ALA A 91 2.36 -1.36 14.35
C ALA A 91 1.68 -0.70 15.56
N HIS A 92 1.88 0.61 15.74
CA HIS A 92 1.19 1.38 16.76
C HIS A 92 -0.34 1.40 16.53
N SER A 93 -0.81 1.74 15.34
CA SER A 93 -2.24 1.76 14.99
C SER A 93 -2.91 0.40 15.14
N ALA A 94 -2.23 -0.69 14.74
CA ALA A 94 -2.73 -2.05 14.91
C ALA A 94 -3.03 -2.37 16.38
N GLY A 95 -2.17 -1.94 17.30
CA GLY A 95 -2.39 -2.12 18.75
C GLY A 95 -3.64 -1.42 19.27
N PHE A 96 -4.01 -0.25 18.74
CA PHE A 96 -5.22 0.47 19.14
C PHE A 96 -6.51 -0.24 18.72
N VAL A 97 -6.46 -0.99 17.61
CA VAL A 97 -7.61 -1.73 17.08
C VAL A 97 -7.51 -3.23 17.40
N ALA A 98 -6.75 -3.61 18.43
CA ALA A 98 -6.60 -4.99 18.90
C ALA A 98 -6.09 -6.00 17.84
N ILE A 99 -5.44 -5.51 16.78
CA ILE A 99 -4.81 -6.34 15.76
C ILE A 99 -3.38 -6.70 16.21
N PRO A 100 -2.95 -7.98 16.05
CA PRO A 100 -1.56 -8.36 16.30
C PRO A 100 -0.57 -7.47 15.53
N PRO A 101 0.51 -6.99 16.16
CA PRO A 101 1.43 -6.08 15.51
C PRO A 101 2.07 -6.73 14.27
N VAL A 102 2.10 -5.98 13.17
CA VAL A 102 2.86 -6.36 11.98
C VAL A 102 4.35 -6.08 12.27
N PRO A 103 5.25 -7.07 12.16
CA PRO A 103 6.68 -6.82 12.28
C PRO A 103 7.15 -5.78 11.26
N GLU A 104 7.91 -4.77 11.70
CA GLU A 104 8.31 -3.65 10.84
C GLU A 104 9.05 -4.11 9.57
N THR A 105 9.93 -5.10 9.69
CA THR A 105 10.67 -5.68 8.57
C THR A 105 9.75 -6.42 7.59
N HIS A 106 8.72 -7.09 8.08
CA HIS A 106 7.72 -7.77 7.25
C HIS A 106 6.86 -6.76 6.48
N PHE A 107 6.44 -5.68 7.14
CA PHE A 107 5.73 -4.58 6.49
C PHE A 107 6.55 -3.96 5.36
N VAL A 108 7.83 -3.66 5.62
CA VAL A 108 8.74 -3.10 4.61
C VAL A 108 8.93 -4.08 3.45
N LYS A 109 9.10 -5.38 3.74
CA LYS A 109 9.18 -6.43 2.73
C LYS A 109 7.93 -6.45 1.84
N CYS A 110 6.74 -6.38 2.42
CA CYS A 110 5.48 -6.34 1.65
C CYS A 110 5.38 -5.10 0.75
N CYS A 111 5.81 -3.93 1.25
CA CYS A 111 5.82 -2.69 0.46
C CYS A 111 6.81 -2.76 -0.71
N HIS A 112 8.01 -3.31 -0.49
CA HIS A 112 8.99 -3.52 -1.55
C HIS A 112 8.47 -4.53 -2.58
N LEU A 113 7.83 -5.60 -2.09
CA LEU A 113 6.93 -6.52 -2.79
C LEU A 113 6.08 -5.83 -3.85
N ALA A 114 5.13 -5.05 -3.33
CA ALA A 114 4.09 -4.41 -4.10
C ALA A 114 4.65 -3.41 -5.11
N VAL A 115 5.71 -2.66 -4.76
CA VAL A 115 6.35 -1.72 -5.68
C VAL A 115 7.11 -2.43 -6.78
N GLY A 116 7.89 -3.46 -6.45
CA GLY A 116 8.72 -4.18 -7.42
C GLY A 116 7.88 -4.86 -8.51
N LEU A 117 6.75 -5.43 -8.12
CA LEU A 117 5.82 -6.12 -9.03
C LEU A 117 4.90 -5.16 -9.82
N ASN A 118 4.92 -3.87 -9.50
CA ASN A 118 4.17 -2.82 -10.19
C ASN A 118 5.11 -1.68 -10.63
N ALA A 119 6.38 -1.96 -10.87
CA ALA A 119 7.41 -0.95 -11.06
C ALA A 119 7.17 -0.06 -12.30
N GLU A 120 6.65 -0.64 -13.38
CA GLU A 120 6.24 0.04 -14.61
C GLU A 120 5.10 1.04 -14.39
N HIS A 121 4.35 0.90 -13.30
CA HIS A 121 3.29 1.84 -12.90
C HIS A 121 3.83 3.02 -12.08
N VAL A 122 5.13 3.06 -11.76
CA VAL A 122 5.74 4.24 -11.13
C VAL A 122 5.96 5.33 -12.18
N PRO A 123 5.40 6.54 -12.00
CA PRO A 123 5.47 7.60 -13.01
C PRO A 123 6.90 8.03 -13.35
N PRO A 124 7.15 8.50 -14.59
CA PRO A 124 8.43 9.10 -14.97
C PRO A 124 8.76 10.31 -14.11
N HIS A 125 10.04 10.49 -13.75
CA HIS A 125 10.50 11.57 -12.89
C HIS A 125 10.05 12.97 -13.35
N ARG A 126 10.15 13.24 -14.67
CA ARG A 126 9.83 14.54 -15.30
C ARG A 126 8.43 15.06 -15.00
N THR A 127 7.50 14.16 -14.69
CA THR A 127 6.07 14.49 -14.54
C THR A 127 5.77 15.08 -13.16
N GLY A 128 6.60 14.79 -12.16
CA GLY A 128 6.35 15.11 -10.76
C GLY A 128 5.18 14.34 -10.13
N ALA A 129 4.64 13.33 -10.82
CA ALA A 129 3.64 12.42 -10.28
C ALA A 129 4.30 11.33 -9.40
N SER A 130 3.47 10.66 -8.59
CA SER A 130 3.93 9.53 -7.75
C SER A 130 2.91 8.40 -7.77
N MET A 131 3.40 7.18 -7.55
CA MET A 131 2.57 6.02 -7.25
C MET A 131 2.37 5.94 -5.73
N TYR A 132 1.16 5.60 -5.31
CA TYR A 132 0.83 5.42 -3.90
C TYR A 132 0.79 3.94 -3.57
N ILE A 133 1.32 3.60 -2.39
CA ILE A 133 1.08 2.32 -1.75
C ILE A 133 0.12 2.59 -0.59
N ARG A 134 -0.91 1.75 -0.47
CA ARG A 134 -1.89 1.74 0.60
C ARG A 134 -1.79 0.40 1.34
N PRO A 135 -0.85 0.26 2.30
CA PRO A 135 -0.88 -0.85 3.23
C PRO A 135 -2.14 -0.75 4.10
N LEU A 136 -2.90 -1.84 4.20
CA LEU A 136 -4.11 -1.98 4.99
C LEU A 136 -3.97 -3.24 5.83
N VAL A 137 -4.23 -3.15 7.14
CA VAL A 137 -4.35 -4.31 8.02
C VAL A 137 -5.79 -4.42 8.54
N TYR A 138 -6.39 -5.60 8.51
CA TYR A 138 -7.81 -5.75 8.83
C TYR A 138 -8.19 -7.18 9.25
N GLY A 139 -9.15 -7.32 10.17
CA GLY A 139 -9.78 -8.60 10.49
C GLY A 139 -10.71 -9.05 9.36
N SER A 140 -10.46 -10.21 8.75
CA SER A 140 -11.09 -10.62 7.47
C SER A 140 -12.13 -11.74 7.58
N SER A 141 -12.03 -12.56 8.63
CA SER A 141 -12.84 -13.78 8.79
C SER A 141 -14.17 -13.49 9.45
N ALA A 142 -15.19 -14.30 9.15
CA ALA A 142 -16.48 -14.26 9.81
C ALA A 142 -16.32 -14.34 11.33
N HIS A 143 -16.83 -13.35 12.06
CA HIS A 143 -16.71 -13.34 13.51
C HIS A 143 -17.83 -12.53 14.18
N LEU A 144 -18.69 -13.23 14.93
CA LEU A 144 -19.81 -12.63 15.67
C LEU A 144 -19.58 -12.59 17.20
N GLY A 145 -18.55 -13.29 17.69
CA GLY A 145 -18.20 -13.33 19.11
C GLY A 145 -17.21 -12.23 19.51
N LEU A 146 -16.97 -12.07 20.82
CA LEU A 146 -15.97 -11.13 21.37
C LEU A 146 -14.53 -11.71 21.40
N THR A 147 -14.26 -12.78 20.67
CA THR A 147 -12.92 -13.39 20.56
C THR A 147 -12.11 -12.83 19.37
N PRO A 148 -10.80 -13.07 19.23
CA PRO A 148 -10.04 -12.61 18.08
C PRO A 148 -10.47 -13.30 16.76
N PRO A 149 -10.46 -12.62 15.60
CA PRO A 149 -10.78 -13.24 14.31
C PRO A 149 -9.77 -14.31 13.94
N GLY A 150 -10.22 -15.38 13.27
CA GLY A 150 -9.36 -16.50 12.86
C GLY A 150 -8.22 -16.10 11.89
N ARG A 151 -8.41 -15.04 11.10
CA ARG A 151 -7.37 -14.47 10.21
C ARG A 151 -7.45 -12.94 10.12
N VAL A 152 -6.31 -12.30 10.31
CA VAL A 152 -6.08 -10.87 10.03
C VAL A 152 -5.18 -10.78 8.80
N TYR A 153 -5.48 -9.87 7.87
CA TYR A 153 -4.70 -9.68 6.65
C TYR A 153 -3.96 -8.35 6.69
N LEU A 154 -2.75 -8.34 6.11
CA LEU A 154 -2.02 -7.17 5.67
C LEU A 154 -1.99 -7.20 4.14
N CYS A 155 -2.54 -6.16 3.51
CA CYS A 155 -2.59 -6.00 2.06
C CYS A 155 -1.87 -4.71 1.66
N CYS A 156 -0.93 -4.77 0.72
CA CYS A 156 -0.26 -3.60 0.15
C CYS A 156 -0.78 -3.32 -1.26
N LEU A 157 -1.79 -2.45 -1.36
CA LEU A 157 -2.39 -2.04 -2.62
C LEU A 157 -1.57 -0.93 -3.28
N CYS A 158 -1.46 -0.92 -4.60
CA CYS A 158 -0.83 0.17 -5.36
C CYS A 158 -1.86 0.93 -6.19
N GLY A 159 -1.67 2.24 -6.32
CA GLY A 159 -2.51 3.09 -7.15
C GLY A 159 -1.73 4.25 -7.76
N THR A 160 -1.97 4.54 -9.03
CA THR A 160 -1.30 5.62 -9.77
C THR A 160 -2.23 6.84 -9.89
N GLY A 161 -1.70 8.06 -9.68
CA GLY A 161 -2.48 9.29 -9.94
C GLY A 161 -2.52 10.36 -8.85
N TRP A 162 -1.49 10.52 -8.03
CA TRP A 162 -1.46 11.63 -7.07
C TRP A 162 -0.45 12.70 -7.46
N ARG A 163 -0.97 13.88 -7.85
CA ARG A 163 -0.28 15.17 -7.74
C ARG A 163 -0.74 15.83 -6.44
N LEU A 164 0.19 16.24 -5.57
CA LEU A 164 -0.16 17.14 -4.48
C LEU A 164 -0.59 18.50 -5.08
N PRO A 165 -1.76 19.05 -4.72
CA PRO A 165 -2.19 20.37 -5.17
C PRO A 165 -1.22 21.50 -4.78
N TRP A 166 -0.38 21.26 -3.75
CA TRP A 166 0.35 22.31 -3.05
C TRP A 166 1.64 22.80 -3.76
N ARG A 167 2.00 22.24 -4.92
CA ARG A 167 3.16 22.71 -5.70
C ARG A 167 2.82 23.80 -6.71
N SER A 168 1.54 24.11 -6.93
CA SER A 168 1.11 25.22 -7.81
C SER A 168 1.03 26.58 -7.10
N SER A 169 1.11 26.64 -5.77
CA SER A 169 0.94 27.88 -4.99
C SER A 169 2.25 28.60 -4.59
N ARG A 170 3.44 28.10 -4.96
CA ARG A 170 4.74 28.79 -4.74
C ARG A 170 5.21 29.65 -5.91
N ARG A 171 4.30 30.23 -6.69
CA ARG A 171 4.59 31.34 -7.62
C ARG A 171 3.71 32.53 -7.26
N ARG A 172 4.07 33.23 -6.17
CA ARG A 172 3.66 34.61 -5.82
C ARG A 172 4.30 35.01 -4.49
N LEU A 173 5.62 35.02 -4.46
CA LEU A 173 6.42 35.76 -3.48
C LEU A 173 7.72 36.06 -4.23
N ASP A 174 7.65 37.05 -5.12
CA ASP A 174 8.74 37.77 -5.78
C ASP A 174 8.06 38.80 -6.70
N SER A 175 7.47 39.81 -6.08
CA SER A 175 6.98 41.05 -6.69
C SER A 175 6.90 42.11 -5.61
#